data_AF-A0A2V6EJ67-F1
#
_entry.id   AF-A0A2V6EJ67-F1
#
_cell.length_a   1.000
_cell.length_b   1.000
_cell.length_c   1.000
_cell.angle_alpha   90.00
_cell.angle_beta   90.00
_cell.angle_gamma   90.00
#
_symmetry.space_group_name_H-M   'P 1'
#
loop_
_entity.id
_entity.type
_entity.pdbx_description
1 polymer ?
#
loop_
_entity_poly.entity_id
_entity_poly.type
_entity_poly.pdbx_seq_one_letter_code
_entity_poly.pdbx_strand_id
1 'polypeptide(L)'
;MRPSAAPHIAEIMDALAEKQVASVIRIIPDPGKDVGMNILSQFHCSRELPISTVETLVDALDRLLEQNAEHDRKELEAQIAR
;
A
#
# COMPACT_ATOMS: atom_id res chain seq x y z
N MET A 1 16.70 -0.36 -4.82
CA MET A 1 16.90 -0.90 -3.45
C MET A 1 18.18 -1.77 -3.45
N ARG A 2 18.99 -1.75 -2.38
CA ARG A 2 20.11 -2.72 -2.25
C ARG A 2 19.56 -4.09 -1.81
N PRO A 3 20.06 -5.22 -2.33
CA PRO A 3 19.55 -6.55 -1.95
C PRO A 3 19.58 -6.84 -0.45
N SER A 4 20.56 -6.29 0.28
CA SER A 4 20.67 -6.44 1.73
C SER A 4 19.52 -5.83 2.52
N ALA A 5 18.74 -4.91 1.92
CA ALA A 5 17.57 -4.33 2.57
C ALA A 5 16.30 -5.18 2.39
N ALA A 6 16.31 -6.16 1.48
CA ALA A 6 15.12 -6.94 1.15
C ALA A 6 14.51 -7.69 2.36
N PRO A 7 15.30 -8.33 3.26
CA PRO A 7 14.72 -9.02 4.42
C PRO A 7 13.95 -8.07 5.35
N HIS A 8 14.47 -6.87 5.58
CA HIS A 8 13.81 -5.88 6.45
C HIS A 8 12.52 -5.33 5.83
N ILE A 9 12.48 -5.16 4.51
CA ILE A 9 11.26 -4.74 3.81
C ILE A 9 10.22 -5.86 3.83
N ALA A 10 10.65 -7.12 3.66
CA ALA A 10 9.79 -8.28 3.77
C ALA A 10 9.12 -8.37 5.15
N GLU A 11 9.88 -8.21 6.24
CA GLU A 11 9.34 -8.21 7.61
C GLU A 11 8.27 -7.12 7.81
N ILE A 12 8.46 -5.94 7.23
CA ILE A 12 7.45 -4.86 7.26
C ILE A 12 6.20 -5.27 6.49
N MET A 13 6.35 -5.84 5.29
CA MET A 13 5.23 -6.29 4.46
C MET A 13 4.43 -7.40 5.14
N ASP A 14 5.11 -8.38 5.72
CA ASP A 14 4.50 -9.47 6.47
C ASP A 14 3.70 -8.91 7.66
N ALA A 15 4.28 -7.96 8.42
CA ALA A 15 3.58 -7.31 9.53
C ALA A 15 2.34 -6.53 9.08
N LEU A 16 2.39 -5.83 7.94
CA LEU A 16 1.23 -5.12 7.39
C LEU A 16 0.13 -6.09 6.94
N ALA A 17 0.52 -7.22 6.33
CA ALA A 17 -0.41 -8.27 5.92
C ALA A 17 -1.09 -8.92 7.14
N GLU A 18 -0.32 -9.25 8.19
CA GLU A 18 -0.84 -9.81 9.45
C GLU A 18 -1.82 -8.86 10.15
N LYS A 19 -1.58 -7.55 10.08
CA LYS A 19 -2.44 -6.53 10.69
C LYS A 19 -3.66 -6.18 9.85
N GLN A 20 -3.82 -6.77 8.66
CA GLN A 20 -4.98 -6.55 7.78
C GLN A 20 -5.24 -5.06 7.51
N VAL A 21 -4.18 -4.31 7.22
CA VAL A 21 -4.34 -2.90 6.85
C VAL A 21 -5.19 -2.78 5.57
N ALA A 22 -5.94 -1.69 5.45
CA ALA A 22 -6.86 -1.50 4.33
C ALA A 22 -6.14 -1.26 2.98
N SER A 23 -4.97 -0.61 3.01
CA SER A 23 -4.14 -0.32 1.84
C SER A 23 -2.70 0.04 2.24
N VAL A 24 -1.79 0.05 1.26
CA VAL A 24 -0.41 0.57 1.42
C VAL A 24 -0.11 1.59 0.32
N ILE A 25 0.46 2.73 0.70
CA ILE A 25 0.96 3.75 -0.23
C ILE A 25 2.49 3.80 -0.12
N ARG A 26 3.20 3.57 -1.23
CA ARG A 26 4.66 3.63 -1.34
C ARG A 26 5.07 4.94 -2.02
N ILE A 27 6.08 5.61 -1.50
CA ILE A 27 6.70 6.77 -2.14
C ILE A 27 8.03 6.31 -2.77
N ILE A 28 8.09 6.31 -4.10
CA ILE A 28 9.26 5.93 -4.87
C ILE A 28 9.53 7.05 -5.89
N PRO A 29 10.43 8.01 -5.57
CA PRO A 29 10.67 9.19 -6.41
C PRO A 29 11.23 8.91 -7.81
N ASP A 30 11.66 7.68 -8.07
CA ASP A 30 12.11 7.23 -9.38
C ASP A 30 11.36 5.93 -9.70
N PRO A 31 10.31 5.99 -10.53
CA PRO A 31 9.49 4.82 -10.88
C PRO A 31 10.30 3.63 -11.42
N GLY A 32 11.45 3.90 -12.05
CA GLY A 32 12.36 2.87 -12.55
C GLY A 32 12.99 2.02 -11.43
N LYS A 33 12.90 2.45 -10.17
CA LYS A 33 13.43 1.75 -9.00
C LYS A 33 12.38 0.90 -8.26
N ASP A 34 11.12 0.85 -8.71
CA ASP A 34 10.04 0.07 -8.08
C ASP A 34 10.15 -1.44 -8.35
N VAL A 35 10.95 -1.89 -9.33
CA VAL A 35 11.01 -3.32 -9.73
C VAL A 35 11.23 -4.27 -8.54
N GLY A 36 12.21 -3.95 -7.67
CA GLY A 36 12.49 -4.79 -6.51
C GLY A 36 11.36 -4.79 -5.48
N MET A 37 10.69 -3.66 -5.29
CA MET A 37 9.57 -3.53 -4.35
C MET A 37 8.33 -4.26 -4.87
N ASN A 38 8.04 -4.16 -6.17
CA ASN A 38 6.93 -4.84 -6.82
C ASN A 38 7.10 -6.37 -6.81
N ILE A 39 8.34 -6.87 -6.93
CA ILE A 39 8.62 -8.30 -6.79
C ILE A 39 8.38 -8.73 -5.34
N LEU A 40 8.94 -8.02 -4.36
CA LEU A 40 8.75 -8.37 -2.94
C LEU A 40 7.29 -8.38 -2.52
N SER A 41 6.48 -7.40 -2.96
CA SER A 41 5.07 -7.32 -2.60
C SER A 41 4.25 -8.52 -3.09
N GLN A 42 4.68 -9.23 -4.14
CA GLN A 42 3.97 -10.42 -4.62
C GLN A 42 4.15 -11.64 -3.70
N PHE A 43 5.19 -11.65 -2.87
CA PHE A 43 5.48 -12.76 -1.95
C PHE A 43 5.05 -12.46 -0.51
N HIS A 44 5.13 -11.19 -0.09
CA HIS A 44 4.97 -10.79 1.31
C HIS A 44 3.67 -10.03 1.61
N CYS A 45 2.95 -9.55 0.59
CA CYS A 45 1.64 -8.93 0.80
C CYS A 45 0.51 -9.90 0.46
N SER A 46 -0.60 -9.82 1.20
CA SER A 46 -1.84 -10.53 0.85
C SER A 46 -2.27 -10.15 -0.56
N ARG A 47 -2.74 -11.13 -1.35
CA ARG A 47 -3.17 -10.92 -2.76
C ARG A 47 -4.26 -9.85 -2.90
N GLU A 48 -4.99 -9.57 -1.83
CA GLU A 48 -6.07 -8.61 -1.75
C GLU A 48 -5.65 -7.23 -1.22
N LEU A 49 -4.43 -7.08 -0.69
CA LEU A 49 -3.95 -5.81 -0.14
C LEU A 49 -3.71 -4.81 -1.28
N PRO A 50 -4.48 -3.72 -1.40
CA PRO A 50 -4.26 -2.72 -2.43
C PRO A 50 -2.97 -1.95 -2.15
N ILE A 51 -2.07 -1.91 -3.11
CA ILE A 51 -0.81 -1.17 -3.03
C ILE A 51 -0.76 -0.13 -4.15
N SER A 52 -0.53 1.13 -3.80
CA SER A 52 -0.25 2.20 -4.76
C SER A 52 1.18 2.71 -4.60
N THR A 53 1.85 3.01 -5.71
CA THR A 53 3.15 3.68 -5.74
C THR A 53 2.95 5.08 -6.29
N VAL A 54 3.52 6.09 -5.62
CA VAL A 54 3.54 7.49 -6.05
C VAL A 54 4.97 8.04 -5.96
N GLU A 55 5.25 9.15 -6.63
CA GLU A 55 6.60 9.71 -6.69
C GLU A 55 6.89 10.65 -5.50
N THR A 56 5.88 11.37 -5.03
CA THR A 56 6.07 12.41 -4.00
C THR A 56 5.23 12.15 -2.74
N LEU A 57 5.63 12.80 -1.65
CA LEU A 57 4.85 12.80 -0.41
C LEU A 57 3.50 13.53 -0.57
N VAL A 58 3.44 14.54 -1.44
CA VAL A 58 2.19 15.27 -1.72
C VAL A 58 1.19 14.32 -2.36
N ASP A 59 1.61 13.62 -3.42
CA ASP A 59 0.76 12.62 -4.08
C ASP A 59 0.32 11.51 -3.12
N ALA A 60 1.19 11.11 -2.18
CA ALA A 60 0.84 10.11 -1.18
C ALA A 60 -0.24 10.59 -0.22
N LEU A 61 -0.15 11.86 0.20
CA LEU A 61 -1.14 12.46 1.10
C LEU A 61 -2.48 12.64 0.38
N ASP A 62 -2.46 13.14 -0.86
CA ASP A 62 -3.66 13.27 -1.68
C ASP A 62 -4.33 11.91 -1.86
N ARG A 63 -3.54 10.88 -2.17
CA ARG A 63 -4.05 9.52 -2.34
C ARG A 63 -4.63 8.93 -1.05
N LEU A 64 -4.02 9.22 0.10
CA LEU A 64 -4.53 8.79 1.40
C LEU A 64 -5.88 9.42 1.71
N LEU A 65 -6.03 10.72 1.46
CA LEU A 65 -7.30 11.45 1.66
C LEU A 65 -8.40 10.90 0.76
N GLU A 66 -8.11 10.64 -0.52
CA GLU A 66 -9.04 9.99 -1.45
C GLU A 66 -9.47 8.60 -0.97
N GLN A 67 -8.52 7.77 -0.54
CA GLN A 67 -8.81 6.41 -0.07
C GLN A 67 -9.70 6.41 1.17
N ASN A 68 -9.46 7.33 2.12
CA ASN A 68 -10.29 7.46 3.31
C ASN A 68 -11.70 7.95 2.97
N ALA A 69 -11.83 8.96 2.12
CA ALA A 69 -13.15 9.45 1.69
C ALA A 69 -13.97 8.36 0.98
N GLU A 70 -13.31 7.55 0.15
CA GLU A 70 -13.95 6.41 -0.54
C GLU A 70 -14.34 5.30 0.42
N HIS A 71 -13.51 5.01 1.43
CA HIS A 71 -13.82 4.05 2.48
C HIS A 71 -15.05 4.48 3.28
N ASP A 72 -15.09 5.73 3.75
CA ASP A 72 -16.20 6.29 4.51
C ASP A 72 -17.51 6.27 3.70
N ARG A 73 -17.42 6.57 2.41
CA ARG A 73 -18.57 6.51 1.49
C ARG A 73 -19.11 5.08 1.37
N LYS A 74 -18.24 4.09 1.16
CA LYS A 74 -18.65 2.67 1.07
C LYS A 74 -19.26 2.18 2.37
N GLU A 75 -18.70 2.60 3.50
CA GLU A 75 -19.24 2.25 4.81
C GLU A 75 -20.65 2.81 4.99
N LEU A 76 -20.88 4.08 4.63
CA LEU A 76 -22.20 4.70 4.66
C LEU A 76 -23.21 3.98 3.75
N GLU A 77 -22.82 3.67 2.52
CA GLU A 77 -23.67 2.91 1.57
C GLU A 77 -24.03 1.53 2.13
N ALA A 78 -23.07 0.82 2.74
CA ALA A 78 -23.29 -0.48 3.35
C ALA A 78 -24.21 -0.42 4.59
N GLN A 79 -24.25 0.71 5.31
CA GLN A 79 -25.17 0.93 6.42
C GLN A 79 -26.60 1.21 5.93
N ILE A 80 -26.76 1.95 4.84
CA ILE A 80 -28.08 2.28 4.25
C ILE A 80 -28.72 1.05 3.57
N ALA A 81 -27.90 0.12 3.04
CA ALA A 81 -28.37 -1.08 2.37
C ALA A 81 -28.78 -2.24 3.30
N ARG A 82 -28.69 -2.07 4.63
CA ARG A 82 -29.09 -3.04 5.66
C ARG A 82 -30.47 -2.73 6.21
#